data_AF-A0A8T5F9L4-F1
#
_entry.id   AF-A0A8T5F9L4-F1
#
_cell.length_a   1.000
_cell.length_b   1.000
_cell.length_c   1.000
_cell.angle_alpha   90.00
_cell.angle_beta   90.00
_cell.angle_gamma   90.00
#
_symmetry.space_group_name_H-M   'P 1'
#
loop_
_entity.id
_entity.type
_entity.pdbx_description
1 polymer ?
#
loop_
_entity_poly.entity_id
_entity_poly.type
_entity_poly.pdbx_seq_one_letter_code
_entity_poly.pdbx_strand_id
1 'polypeptide(L)'
;MDEENKETVVLGIINHRIFNFEKISREARVEPKELESILQRLENSGWIIVTEKKGWRGVKIEIKPTEEGIREFERQLKILQEKWNRLENSYKSGNRQELEQKLKEDKSFLPSMMMFGIVDMMMFSMMFSMIGTSMGSFIPAEDVQGIDEDVGNTGESDLGDDGGFDIDIGF
;
A
#
# COMPACT_ATOMS: atom_id res chain seq x y z
N MET A 1 0.70 11.59 2.93
CA MET A 1 0.86 10.54 3.96
C MET A 1 1.91 10.94 4.99
N ASP A 2 1.84 10.41 6.21
CA ASP A 2 2.94 10.52 7.19
C ASP A 2 4.08 9.53 6.86
N GLU A 3 5.24 9.70 7.52
CA GLU A 3 6.46 8.94 7.21
C GLU A 3 6.29 7.42 7.43
N GLU A 4 5.60 7.02 8.50
CA GLU A 4 5.36 5.61 8.85
C GLU A 4 4.46 4.92 7.82
N ASN A 5 3.44 5.63 7.31
CA ASN A 5 2.63 5.12 6.21
C ASN A 5 3.44 4.97 4.92
N LYS A 6 4.32 5.93 4.60
CA LYS A 6 5.19 5.82 3.40
C LYS A 6 6.15 4.64 3.49
N GLU A 7 6.74 4.38 4.66
CA GLU A 7 7.60 3.20 4.87
C GLU A 7 6.84 1.89 4.66
N THR A 8 5.63 1.79 5.23
CA THR A 8 4.76 0.62 5.07
C THR A 8 4.38 0.40 3.62
N VAL A 9 4.07 1.47 2.89
CA VAL A 9 3.78 1.46 1.45
C VAL A 9 4.97 0.93 0.66
N VAL A 10 6.17 1.48 0.87
CA VAL A 10 7.39 1.06 0.16
C VAL A 10 7.73 -0.40 0.46
N LEU A 11 7.64 -0.83 1.73
CA LEU A 11 7.87 -2.21 2.11
C LEU A 11 6.84 -3.15 1.46
N GLY A 12 5.57 -2.74 1.40
CA GLY A 12 4.52 -3.48 0.72
C GLY A 12 4.75 -3.65 -0.78
N ILE A 13 5.20 -2.61 -1.48
CA ILE A 13 5.56 -2.66 -2.91
C ILE A 13 6.72 -3.65 -3.13
N ILE A 14 7.75 -3.59 -2.29
CA ILE A 14 8.91 -4.49 -2.36
C ILE A 14 8.47 -5.96 -2.14
N ASN A 15 7.56 -6.21 -1.20
CA ASN A 15 7.01 -7.55 -0.94
C ASN A 15 6.17 -8.10 -2.10
N HIS A 16 5.50 -7.25 -2.88
CA HIS A 16 4.80 -7.63 -4.11
C HIS A 16 5.72 -7.80 -5.34
N ARG A 17 7.00 -8.09 -5.10
CA ARG A 17 8.05 -8.40 -6.08
C ARG A 17 8.49 -7.24 -6.97
N ILE A 18 8.39 -6.01 -6.49
CA ILE A 18 8.82 -4.82 -7.23
C ILE A 18 10.14 -4.34 -6.64
N PHE A 19 11.23 -4.61 -7.37
CA PHE A 19 12.60 -4.52 -6.85
C PHE A 19 13.44 -3.40 -7.48
N ASN A 20 12.87 -2.66 -8.43
CA ASN A 20 13.55 -1.59 -9.16
C ASN A 20 13.24 -0.23 -8.51
N PHE A 21 14.28 0.54 -8.21
CA PHE A 21 14.16 1.84 -7.54
C PHE A 21 13.20 2.82 -8.22
N GLU A 22 13.29 3.00 -9.54
CA GLU A 22 12.43 3.93 -10.28
C GLU A 22 10.96 3.47 -10.26
N LYS A 23 10.74 2.15 -10.35
CA LYS A 23 9.40 1.57 -10.27
C LYS A 23 8.81 1.75 -8.86
N ILE A 24 9.60 1.50 -7.82
CA ILE A 24 9.19 1.73 -6.41
C ILE A 24 8.87 3.21 -6.18
N SER A 25 9.72 4.15 -6.62
CA SER A 25 9.49 5.60 -6.46
C SER A 25 8.17 6.03 -7.09
N ARG A 26 7.88 5.55 -8.30
CA ARG A 26 6.65 5.87 -9.02
C ARG A 26 5.42 5.29 -8.32
N GLU A 27 5.45 4.02 -7.94
CA GLU A 27 4.29 3.35 -7.33
C GLU A 27 4.03 3.82 -5.91
N ALA A 28 5.09 4.04 -5.12
CA ALA A 28 4.98 4.60 -3.78
C ALA A 28 4.65 6.10 -3.79
N ARG A 29 4.79 6.76 -4.95
CA ARG A 29 4.72 8.23 -5.11
C ARG A 29 5.63 8.96 -4.14
N VAL A 30 6.83 8.43 -3.99
CA VAL A 30 7.86 9.00 -3.13
C VAL A 30 8.97 9.55 -4.01
N GLU A 31 9.31 10.81 -3.79
CA GLU A 31 10.43 11.46 -4.48
C GLU A 31 11.72 10.67 -4.30
N PRO A 32 12.60 10.56 -5.32
CA PRO A 32 13.80 9.72 -5.27
C PRO A 32 14.64 9.89 -3.99
N LYS A 33 14.88 11.14 -3.58
CA LYS A 33 15.67 11.44 -2.37
C LYS A 33 14.99 10.99 -1.08
N GLU A 34 13.67 11.07 -1.02
CA GLU A 34 12.88 10.58 0.11
C GLU A 34 12.88 9.04 0.10
N LEU A 35 12.77 8.42 -1.08
CA LEU A 35 12.84 6.96 -1.22
C LEU A 35 14.19 6.42 -0.77
N GLU A 36 15.31 7.06 -1.12
CA GLU A 36 16.63 6.70 -0.61
C GLU A 36 16.65 6.69 0.92
N SER A 37 16.04 7.70 1.55
CA SER A 37 15.97 7.81 3.01
C SER A 37 15.11 6.70 3.62
N ILE A 38 13.98 6.35 2.99
CA ILE A 38 13.13 5.24 3.41
C ILE A 38 13.88 3.92 3.27
N LEU A 39 14.49 3.63 2.11
CA LEU A 39 15.22 2.40 1.86
C LEU A 39 16.37 2.21 2.86
N GLN A 40 17.10 3.28 3.18
CA GLN A 40 18.15 3.22 4.20
C GLN A 40 17.60 2.82 5.57
N ARG A 41 16.42 3.31 5.97
CA ARG A 41 15.80 2.95 7.25
C ARG A 41 15.29 1.50 7.23
N LEU A 42 14.64 1.08 6.15
CA LEU A 42 14.19 -0.31 5.97
C LEU A 42 15.37 -1.29 6.01
N GLU A 43 16.51 -0.93 5.41
CA GLU A 43 17.74 -1.74 5.44
C GLU A 43 18.36 -1.77 6.84
N ASN A 44 18.44 -0.61 7.53
CA ASN A 44 18.94 -0.53 8.90
C ASN A 44 18.08 -1.33 9.90
N SER A 45 16.77 -1.44 9.62
CA SER A 45 15.84 -2.28 10.38
C SER A 45 15.93 -3.77 10.04
N GLY A 46 16.76 -4.16 9.06
CA GLY A 46 16.90 -5.54 8.59
C GLY A 46 15.72 -6.04 7.76
N TRP A 47 14.82 -5.16 7.31
CA TRP A 47 13.60 -5.54 6.59
C TRP A 47 13.82 -5.71 5.09
N ILE A 48 14.85 -5.07 4.55
CA ILE A 48 15.26 -5.23 3.15
C ILE A 48 16.78 -5.40 3.06
N ILE A 49 17.22 -5.86 1.89
CA ILE A 49 18.62 -5.89 1.48
C ILE A 49 18.72 -5.07 0.20
N VAL A 50 19.63 -4.10 0.17
CA VAL A 50 19.95 -3.32 -1.04
C VAL A 50 21.29 -3.81 -1.59
N THR A 51 21.32 -4.24 -2.84
CA THR A 51 22.56 -4.70 -3.50
C THR A 51 22.82 -3.92 -4.77
N GLU A 52 24.04 -3.40 -4.90
CA GLU A 52 24.54 -2.84 -6.15
C GLU A 52 25.15 -3.95 -7.01
N LYS A 53 24.63 -4.13 -8.23
CA LYS A 53 25.15 -5.07 -9.21
C LYS A 53 25.63 -4.34 -10.45
N LYS A 54 26.67 -4.85 -11.09
CA LYS A 54 27.09 -4.35 -12.41
C LYS A 54 26.14 -4.89 -13.48
N GLY A 55 25.31 -4.02 -14.04
CA GLY A 55 24.47 -4.30 -15.20
C GLY A 55 25.16 -3.97 -16.53
N TRP A 56 24.57 -4.43 -17.61
CA TRP A 56 25.02 -4.16 -18.99
C TRP A 56 25.02 -2.67 -19.38
N ARG A 57 24.24 -1.83 -18.68
CA ARG A 57 24.11 -0.38 -18.91
C ARG A 57 24.62 0.48 -17.74
N GLY A 58 25.35 -0.08 -16.77
CA GLY A 58 25.80 0.66 -15.58
C GLY A 58 25.51 -0.09 -14.28
N VAL A 59 25.47 0.62 -13.15
CA VAL A 59 25.10 0.04 -11.85
C VAL A 59 23.59 -0.20 -11.82
N LYS A 60 23.17 -1.40 -11.43
CA LYS A 60 21.79 -1.81 -11.20
C LYS A 60 21.61 -2.03 -9.70
N ILE A 61 20.68 -1.30 -9.10
CA ILE A 61 20.27 -1.51 -7.71
C ILE A 61 19.21 -2.61 -7.70
N GLU A 62 19.40 -3.64 -6.89
CA GLU A 62 18.44 -4.70 -6.63
C GLU A 62 18.07 -4.67 -5.15
N ILE A 63 16.77 -4.51 -4.88
CA ILE A 63 16.19 -4.43 -3.55
C ILE A 63 15.39 -5.69 -3.30
N LYS A 64 15.56 -6.35 -2.16
CA LYS A 64 14.81 -7.56 -1.80
C LYS A 64 14.31 -7.48 -0.36
N PRO A 65 13.10 -7.98 -0.07
CA PRO A 65 12.66 -8.10 1.31
C PRO A 65 13.40 -9.26 2.01
N THR A 66 13.60 -9.11 3.31
CA THR A 66 14.00 -10.22 4.19
C THR A 66 12.77 -10.94 4.72
N GLU A 67 12.96 -12.11 5.34
CA GLU A 67 11.86 -12.77 6.06
C GLU A 67 11.29 -11.89 7.19
N GLU A 68 12.14 -11.08 7.85
CA GLU A 68 11.71 -10.12 8.86
C GLU A 68 10.85 -9.01 8.26
N GLY A 69 11.25 -8.46 7.12
CA GLY A 69 10.47 -7.45 6.40
C GLY A 69 9.12 -7.99 5.90
N ILE A 70 9.06 -9.25 5.46
CA ILE A 70 7.80 -9.89 5.09
C ILE A 70 6.87 -9.99 6.31
N ARG A 71 7.38 -10.50 7.44
CA ARG A 71 6.58 -10.62 8.68
C ARG A 71 6.11 -9.27 9.20
N GLU A 72 6.96 -8.24 9.13
CA GLU A 72 6.59 -6.90 9.56
C GLU A 72 5.49 -6.32 8.67
N PHE A 73 5.59 -6.50 7.36
CA PHE A 73 4.52 -6.09 6.45
C PHE A 73 3.20 -6.81 6.72
N GLU A 74 3.21 -8.12 6.93
CA GLU A 74 2.01 -8.89 7.31
C GLU A 74 1.40 -8.37 8.61
N ARG A 75 2.25 -7.99 9.58
CA ARG A 75 1.82 -7.38 10.84
C ARG A 75 1.12 -6.05 10.60
N GLN A 76 1.68 -5.18 9.75
CA GLN A 76 1.08 -3.90 9.39
C GLN A 76 -0.23 -4.08 8.62
N LEU A 77 -0.30 -5.04 7.70
CA LEU A 77 -1.51 -5.38 6.97
C LEU A 77 -2.64 -5.80 7.93
N LYS A 78 -2.32 -6.61 8.94
CA LYS A 78 -3.27 -6.99 9.99
C LYS A 78 -3.76 -5.78 10.80
N ILE A 79 -2.88 -4.85 11.15
CA ILE A 79 -3.27 -3.62 11.85
C ILE A 79 -4.23 -2.78 11.01
N LEU A 80 -3.97 -2.65 9.72
CA LEU A 80 -4.86 -1.95 8.79
C LEU A 80 -6.24 -2.61 8.73
N GLN A 81 -6.29 -3.95 8.65
CA GLN A 81 -7.56 -4.69 8.69
C GLN A 81 -8.32 -4.49 10.00
N GLU A 82 -7.62 -4.49 11.14
CA GLU A 82 -8.25 -4.23 12.45
C GLU A 82 -8.81 -2.82 12.56
N LYS A 83 -8.08 -1.80 12.06
CA LYS A 83 -8.58 -0.42 11.97
C LYS A 83 -9.79 -0.31 11.05
N TRP A 84 -9.75 -0.96 9.90
CA TRP A 84 -10.89 -1.03 8.98
C TRP A 84 -12.13 -1.65 9.63
N ASN A 85 -11.98 -2.78 10.34
CA ASN A 85 -13.09 -3.42 11.05
C ASN A 85 -13.72 -2.48 12.09
N ARG A 86 -12.94 -1.63 12.76
CA ARG A 86 -13.46 -0.64 13.72
C ARG A 86 -14.28 0.46 13.04
N LEU A 87 -13.85 0.90 11.85
CA LEU A 87 -14.58 1.86 11.01
C LEU A 87 -15.88 1.24 10.48
N GLU A 88 -15.80 0.04 9.92
CA GLU A 88 -16.95 -0.68 9.35
C GLU A 88 -18.04 -0.93 10.40
N ASN A 89 -17.66 -1.33 11.62
CA ASN A 89 -18.60 -1.51 12.71
C ASN A 89 -19.31 -0.19 13.10
N SER A 90 -18.59 0.93 13.05
CA SER A 90 -19.20 2.25 13.29
C SER A 90 -20.15 2.65 12.17
N TYR A 91 -19.77 2.40 10.92
CA TYR A 91 -20.64 2.60 9.77
C TYR A 91 -21.93 1.78 9.87
N LYS A 92 -21.82 0.47 10.17
CA LYS A 92 -22.97 -0.44 10.36
C LYS A 92 -23.89 0.01 11.49
N SER A 93 -23.37 0.69 12.52
CA SER A 93 -24.18 1.21 13.62
C SER A 93 -25.08 2.39 13.23
N GLY A 94 -24.81 3.06 12.10
CA GLY A 94 -25.55 4.26 11.71
C GLY A 94 -25.10 5.54 12.44
N ASN A 95 -24.16 5.47 13.38
CA ASN A 95 -23.69 6.60 14.17
C ASN A 95 -22.68 7.46 13.39
N ARG A 96 -23.19 8.50 12.71
CA ARG A 96 -22.38 9.40 11.87
C ARG A 96 -21.25 10.11 12.61
N GLN A 97 -21.49 10.51 13.86
CA GLN A 97 -20.50 11.26 14.65
C GLN A 97 -19.32 10.38 15.05
N GLU A 98 -19.61 9.14 15.48
CA GLU A 98 -18.58 8.17 15.82
C GLU A 98 -17.78 7.74 14.57
N LEU A 99 -18.47 7.56 13.44
CA LEU A 99 -17.83 7.22 12.17
C LEU A 99 -16.89 8.35 11.71
N GLU A 100 -17.34 9.61 11.76
CA GLU A 100 -16.51 10.76 11.42
C GLU A 100 -15.30 10.88 12.33
N GLN A 101 -15.46 10.65 13.64
CA GLN A 101 -14.35 10.69 14.60
C GLN A 101 -13.31 9.62 14.27
N LYS A 102 -13.72 8.36 14.08
CA LYS A 102 -12.79 7.28 13.74
C LYS A 102 -12.09 7.51 12.40
N LEU A 103 -12.80 8.04 11.40
CA LEU A 103 -12.19 8.42 10.11
C LEU A 103 -11.13 9.52 10.27
N LYS A 104 -11.32 10.48 11.19
CA LYS A 104 -10.31 11.51 11.48
C LYS A 104 -9.10 10.92 12.20
N GLU A 105 -9.32 10.05 13.17
CA GLU A 105 -8.26 9.38 13.95
C GLU A 105 -7.37 8.52 13.05
N ASP A 106 -7.97 7.77 12.11
CA ASP A 106 -7.27 6.86 11.21
C ASP A 106 -6.98 7.47 9.82
N LYS A 107 -7.14 8.80 9.64
CA LYS A 107 -7.06 9.49 8.34
C LYS A 107 -5.81 9.11 7.52
N SER A 108 -4.65 9.01 8.16
CA SER A 108 -3.39 8.73 7.45
C SER A 108 -3.28 7.30 6.92
N PHE A 109 -4.08 6.36 7.46
CA PHE A 109 -4.10 4.96 7.04
C PHE A 109 -5.10 4.68 5.91
N LEU A 110 -6.05 5.59 5.64
CA LEU A 110 -7.08 5.40 4.60
C LEU A 110 -6.47 5.19 3.20
N PRO A 111 -5.47 5.98 2.76
CA PRO A 111 -4.80 5.74 1.48
C PRO A 111 -4.15 4.35 1.41
N SER A 112 -3.47 3.94 2.49
CA SER A 112 -2.82 2.63 2.58
C SER A 112 -3.83 1.48 2.49
N MET A 113 -4.99 1.61 3.13
CA MET A 113 -6.06 0.60 3.04
C MET A 113 -6.58 0.44 1.59
N MET A 114 -6.73 1.54 0.84
CA MET A 114 -7.12 1.45 -0.58
C MET A 114 -6.03 0.81 -1.43
N MET A 115 -4.78 1.25 -1.23
CA MET A 115 -3.64 0.76 -2.01
C MET A 115 -3.44 -0.76 -1.82
N PHE A 116 -3.65 -1.27 -0.61
CA PHE A 116 -3.57 -2.70 -0.32
C PHE A 116 -4.89 -3.46 -0.56
N GLY A 117 -5.92 -2.81 -1.11
CA GLY A 117 -7.19 -3.46 -1.45
C GLY A 117 -8.01 -3.94 -0.24
N ILE A 118 -7.76 -3.42 0.96
CA ILE A 118 -8.57 -3.72 2.16
C ILE A 118 -9.98 -3.12 2.01
N VAL A 119 -10.07 -2.02 1.28
CA VAL A 119 -11.29 -1.25 1.04
C VAL A 119 -11.24 -0.66 -0.35
N ASP A 120 -12.37 -0.71 -1.06
CA ASP A 120 -12.50 -0.09 -2.37
C ASP A 120 -13.02 1.35 -2.29
N MET A 121 -12.89 2.08 -3.40
CA MET A 121 -13.31 3.48 -3.49
C MET A 121 -14.83 3.66 -3.33
N MET A 122 -15.63 2.67 -3.71
CA MET A 122 -17.09 2.75 -3.56
C MET A 122 -17.51 2.63 -2.09
N MET A 123 -16.88 1.72 -1.34
CA MET A 123 -17.09 1.58 0.10
C MET A 123 -16.74 2.87 0.85
N PHE A 124 -15.60 3.47 0.54
CA PHE A 124 -15.26 4.78 1.11
C PHE A 124 -16.27 5.86 0.73
N SER A 125 -16.67 5.93 -0.53
CA SER A 125 -17.67 6.90 -0.99
C SER A 125 -19.00 6.76 -0.25
N MET A 126 -19.44 5.54 0.06
CA MET A 126 -20.64 5.30 0.86
C MET A 126 -20.49 5.78 2.32
N MET A 127 -19.35 5.52 2.95
CA MET A 127 -19.08 6.01 4.32
C MET A 127 -19.03 7.55 4.37
N PHE A 128 -18.36 8.19 3.42
CA PHE A 128 -18.28 9.64 3.31
C PHE A 128 -19.64 10.29 3.02
N SER A 129 -20.44 9.67 2.14
CA SER A 129 -21.83 10.05 1.89
C SER A 129 -22.68 10.01 3.17
N MET A 130 -22.52 8.96 3.99
CA MET A 130 -23.26 8.82 5.25
C MET A 130 -22.96 9.95 6.25
N ILE A 131 -21.71 10.37 6.37
CA ILE A 131 -21.34 11.48 7.26
C ILE A 131 -21.52 12.87 6.61
N GLY A 132 -21.90 12.92 5.33
CA GLY A 132 -22.15 14.16 4.61
C GLY A 132 -20.89 14.98 4.32
N THR A 133 -19.73 14.33 4.20
CA THR A 133 -18.46 15.00 3.87
C THR A 133 -17.87 14.43 2.57
N SER A 134 -17.00 15.19 1.91
CA SER A 134 -16.30 14.71 0.72
C SER A 134 -15.06 13.92 1.13
N MET A 135 -14.77 12.82 0.41
CA MET A 135 -13.54 12.05 0.61
C MET A 135 -12.28 12.92 0.49
N GLY A 136 -12.31 13.94 -0.38
CA GLY A 136 -11.22 14.90 -0.57
C GLY A 136 -10.83 15.69 0.70
N SER A 137 -11.68 15.75 1.72
CA SER A 137 -11.32 16.38 3.01
C SER A 137 -10.41 15.50 3.87
N PHE A 138 -10.34 14.21 3.55
CA PHE A 138 -9.53 13.20 4.24
C PHE A 138 -8.40 12.67 3.37
N ILE A 139 -8.59 12.63 2.05
CA ILE A 139 -7.65 12.04 1.12
C ILE A 139 -7.28 13.07 0.06
N PRO A 140 -6.00 13.48 -0.05
CA PRO A 140 -5.53 14.35 -1.12
C PRO A 140 -5.88 13.79 -2.51
N ALA A 141 -6.27 14.64 -3.46
CA ALA A 141 -6.64 14.21 -4.80
C ALA A 141 -5.50 13.45 -5.52
N GLU A 142 -4.25 13.82 -5.23
CA GLU A 142 -3.04 13.15 -5.69
C GLU A 142 -2.92 11.70 -5.20
N ASP A 143 -3.48 11.36 -4.04
CA ASP A 143 -3.50 9.98 -3.51
C ASP A 143 -4.60 9.14 -4.20
N VAL A 144 -5.72 9.78 -4.60
CA VAL A 144 -6.88 9.14 -5.25
C VAL A 144 -6.62 8.81 -6.72
N GLN A 145 -6.05 9.75 -7.49
CA GLN A 145 -5.96 9.63 -8.95
C GLN A 145 -5.08 8.47 -9.42
N GLY A 146 -3.96 8.20 -8.76
CA GLY A 146 -3.09 7.11 -9.21
C GLY A 146 -3.49 5.71 -8.72
N ILE A 147 -4.62 5.56 -8.01
CA ILE A 147 -5.19 4.22 -7.69
C ILE A 147 -5.91 3.67 -8.93
N ASP A 148 -6.58 4.55 -9.69
CA ASP A 148 -7.38 4.18 -10.87
C ASP A 148 -6.50 3.85 -12.10
N GLU A 149 -5.28 4.41 -12.16
CA GLU A 149 -4.37 4.21 -13.30
C GLU A 149 -3.62 2.86 -13.30
N ASP A 150 -3.49 2.17 -12.16
CA ASP A 150 -2.61 0.98 -12.06
C ASP A 150 -3.32 -0.35 -11.71
N VAL A 151 -4.60 -0.30 -11.31
CA VAL A 151 -5.44 -1.53 -11.17
C VAL A 151 -5.74 -2.15 -12.55
N GLY A 152 -5.47 -1.42 -13.64
CA GLY A 152 -5.62 -1.90 -15.02
C GLY A 152 -4.36 -2.49 -15.67
N ASN A 153 -3.19 -2.50 -15.01
CA ASN A 153 -1.92 -2.91 -15.64
C ASN A 153 -1.11 -3.96 -14.86
N THR A 154 -1.74 -4.73 -13.97
CA THR A 154 -1.14 -5.96 -13.42
C THR A 154 -1.26 -7.17 -14.37
N GLY A 155 -1.41 -6.91 -15.67
CA GLY A 155 -1.70 -7.90 -16.69
C GLY A 155 -0.93 -7.71 -17.99
N GLU A 156 0.39 -7.56 -17.96
CA GLU A 156 1.19 -8.00 -19.11
C GLU A 156 2.65 -8.34 -18.78
N SER A 157 2.95 -9.62 -19.02
CA SER A 157 4.17 -10.21 -19.59
C SER A 157 5.54 -9.97 -18.93
N ASP A 158 5.95 -10.92 -18.08
CA ASP A 158 7.19 -11.71 -18.34
C ASP A 158 7.24 -12.99 -17.48
N LEU A 159 6.18 -13.81 -17.56
CA LEU A 159 6.22 -15.19 -17.04
C LEU A 159 6.34 -16.13 -18.22
N GLY A 160 7.58 -16.40 -18.60
CA GLY A 160 7.91 -17.65 -19.27
C GLY A 160 7.61 -18.82 -18.32
N ASP A 161 6.70 -19.67 -18.78
CA ASP A 161 6.78 -21.13 -18.71
C ASP A 161 7.04 -21.76 -17.33
N ASP A 162 5.96 -22.23 -16.67
CA ASP A 162 5.72 -23.66 -16.38
C ASP A 162 4.81 -23.85 -15.16
N GLY A 163 3.86 -24.79 -15.26
CA GLY A 163 3.25 -25.47 -14.12
C GLY A 163 2.01 -24.81 -13.50
N GLY A 164 0.83 -25.33 -13.84
CA GLY A 164 -0.47 -24.86 -13.38
C GLY A 164 -0.74 -24.96 -11.88
N PHE A 165 -1.70 -24.16 -11.42
CA PHE A 165 -2.43 -24.39 -10.19
C PHE A 165 -3.90 -24.05 -10.42
N ASP A 166 -4.72 -25.08 -10.34
CA ASP A 166 -6.17 -24.98 -10.25
C ASP A 166 -6.53 -24.44 -8.85
N ILE A 167 -7.12 -23.25 -8.78
CA ILE A 167 -7.69 -22.72 -7.53
C ILE A 167 -9.21 -22.86 -7.64
N ASP A 168 -9.72 -23.94 -7.04
CA ASP A 168 -11.13 -24.10 -6.70
C ASP A 168 -11.53 -23.04 -5.67
N ILE A 169 -12.44 -22.14 -6.06
CA ILE A 169 -13.15 -21.24 -5.15
C ILE A 169 -14.58 -21.78 -5.00
N GLY A 170 -14.83 -22.49 -3.90
CA GLY A 170 -16.15 -23.01 -3.52
C GLY A 170 -16.73 -22.25 -2.32
N PHE A 171 -17.95 -21.74 -2.50
CA PHE A 171 -18.80 -21.06 -1.52
C PHE A 171 -19.20 -21.94 -0.33
#